data_AF-A0A450UIE8-F1
#
_entry.id   AF-A0A450UIE8-F1
#
_cell.length_a   1.000
_cell.length_b   1.000
_cell.length_c   1.000
_cell.angle_alpha   90.00
_cell.angle_beta   90.00
_cell.angle_gamma   90.00
#
_symmetry.space_group_name_H-M   'P 1'
#
loop_
_entity.id
_entity.type
_entity.pdbx_description
1 polymer ?
#
loop_
_entity_poly.entity_id
_entity_poly.type
_entity_poly.pdbx_seq_one_letter_code
_entity_poly.pdbx_strand_id
1 'polypeptide(L)' 'MISKQKTLQGKPVADPFVIALAKCLENSCVVTSETKSSNAAKLPNVCEHFKVDWTNLEGFMEREDWRF' A
#
# COMPACT_ATOMS: atom_id res chain seq x y z
N MET A 1 -4.17 -13.61 -8.80
CA MET A 1 -3.54 -13.81 -10.12
C MET A 1 -3.10 -12.46 -10.67
N ILE A 2 -1.79 -12.26 -10.87
CA ILE A 2 -1.25 -11.05 -11.52
C ILE A 2 -1.60 -11.12 -13.01
N SER A 3 -2.13 -10.05 -13.60
CA SER A 3 -2.51 -10.08 -15.01
C SER A 3 -1.27 -10.11 -15.91
N LYS A 4 -1.21 -11.08 -16.85
CA LYS A 4 -0.08 -11.24 -17.79
C LYS A 4 0.25 -9.95 -18.56
N GLN A 5 -0.76 -9.14 -18.88
CA GLN A 5 -0.57 -7.85 -19.55
C GLN A 5 0.22 -6.83 -18.72
N LYS A 6 0.07 -6.80 -17.38
CA LYS A 6 0.82 -5.86 -16.53
C LYS A 6 2.30 -6.25 -16.44
N THR A 7 2.60 -7.56 -16.40
CA THR A 7 3.97 -8.10 -16.47
C THR A 7 4.62 -7.79 -17.82
N LEU A 8 3.90 -7.96 -18.93
CA LEU A 8 4.41 -7.70 -20.28
C LEU A 8 4.64 -6.20 -20.57
N GLN A 9 3.95 -5.31 -19.87
CA GLN A 9 4.10 -3.85 -20.02
C GLN A 9 5.15 -3.23 -19.09
N GLY A 10 5.88 -4.03 -18.31
CA GLY A 10 6.87 -3.51 -17.35
C GLY A 10 6.29 -2.58 -16.29
N LYS A 11 4.96 -2.65 -16.04
CA LYS A 11 4.34 -1.82 -15.01
C LYS A 11 4.72 -2.40 -13.65
N PRO A 12 5.27 -1.59 -12.73
CA PRO A 12 5.79 -2.09 -11.47
C PRO A 12 4.65 -2.76 -10.72
N VAL A 13 4.76 -4.07 -10.51
CA VAL A 13 3.89 -4.82 -9.62
C VAL A 13 4.39 -4.56 -8.19
N ALA A 14 4.56 -3.29 -7.82
CA ALA A 14 5.21 -2.89 -6.58
C ALA A 14 4.34 -3.22 -5.36
N ASP A 15 3.02 -3.00 -5.48
CA ASP A 15 2.08 -3.10 -4.36
C ASP A 15 2.17 -4.45 -3.65
N PRO A 16 2.13 -5.61 -4.34
CA PRO A 16 2.27 -6.90 -3.66
C PRO A 16 3.58 -7.06 -2.87
N PHE A 17 4.70 -6.53 -3.37
CA PHE A 17 5.99 -6.64 -2.67
C PHE A 17 6.05 -5.70 -1.47
N VAL A 18 5.59 -4.46 -1.60
CA VAL A 18 5.59 -3.48 -0.49
C VAL A 18 4.64 -3.92 0.62
N ILE A 19 3.44 -4.41 0.27
CA ILE A 19 2.47 -4.95 1.24
C ILE A 19 3.03 -6.19 1.94
N ALA A 20 3.63 -7.13 1.19
CA ALA A 20 4.22 -8.33 1.77
C ALA A 20 5.37 -7.99 2.71
N LEU A 21 6.23 -7.04 2.33
CA LEU A 21 7.31 -6.56 3.19
C LEU A 21 6.76 -5.97 4.49
N ALA A 22 5.80 -5.05 4.41
CA ALA A 22 5.19 -4.45 5.59
C ALA A 22 4.49 -5.50 6.48
N LYS A 23 3.86 -6.51 5.89
CA LYS A 23 3.24 -7.61 6.65
C LYS A 23 4.24 -8.42 7.48
N CYS A 24 5.49 -8.51 7.01
CA CYS A 24 6.58 -9.27 7.62
C CYS A 24 7.42 -8.46 8.62
N LEU A 25 7.45 -7.13 8.49
CA LEU A 25 8.17 -6.25 9.41
C LEU A 25 7.30 -5.88 10.62
N GLU A 26 7.91 -5.88 11.80
CA GLU A 26 7.27 -5.34 13.00
C GLU A 26 7.16 -3.81 12.91
N ASN A 27 6.06 -3.24 13.42
CA ASN A 27 5.82 -1.79 13.50
C ASN A 27 6.02 -1.04 12.16
N SER A 28 5.56 -1.62 11.06
CA SER A 28 5.65 -1.00 9.73
C SER A 28 4.29 -0.51 9.23
N CYS A 29 4.32 0.52 8.38
CA CYS A 29 3.15 1.15 7.79
C CYS A 29 3.39 1.37 6.29
N VAL A 30 2.39 1.06 5.45
CA VAL A 30 2.44 1.40 4.03
C VAL A 30 1.87 2.80 3.81
N VAL A 31 2.67 3.72 3.27
CA VAL A 31 2.21 5.05 2.88
C VAL A 31 1.87 5.04 1.38
N THR A 32 0.65 5.46 1.02
CA THR A 32 0.20 5.48 -0.39
C THR A 32 -0.58 6.75 -0.72
N SER A 33 -0.54 7.16 -1.99
CA SER A 33 -1.44 8.20 -2.53
C SER A 33 -2.70 7.61 -3.18
N GLU A 34 -2.88 6.28 -3.17
CA GLU A 34 -4.08 5.65 -3.69
C GLU A 34 -5.29 5.88 -2.79
N THR A 35 -6.41 6.27 -3.38
CA THR A 35 -7.69 6.35 -2.68
C THR A 35 -8.37 4.99 -2.61
N LYS A 36 -8.82 4.63 -1.41
CA LYS A 36 -9.70 3.48 -1.18
C LYS A 36 -10.95 3.55 -2.08
N SER A 37 -11.33 2.42 -2.66
CA SER A 37 -12.57 2.31 -3.45
C SER A 37 -13.19 0.94 -3.23
N SER A 38 -14.51 0.87 -3.00
CA SER A 38 -15.19 -0.40 -2.76
C SER A 38 -14.98 -1.40 -3.90
N ASN A 39 -14.86 -2.69 -3.56
CA ASN A 39 -14.76 -3.81 -4.50
C ASN A 39 -13.62 -3.73 -5.54
N ALA A 40 -12.51 -3.06 -5.22
CA ALA A 40 -11.35 -2.95 -6.10
C ALA A 40 -10.09 -3.56 -5.49
N ALA A 41 -9.19 -4.09 -6.31
CA ALA A 41 -7.88 -4.59 -5.88
C ALA A 41 -6.85 -3.46 -5.76
N LYS A 42 -7.19 -2.39 -5.04
CA LYS A 42 -6.28 -1.25 -4.75
C LYS A 42 -5.49 -1.50 -3.47
N LEU A 43 -4.32 -0.86 -3.37
CA LEU A 43 -3.41 -1.03 -2.23
C LEU A 43 -4.13 -0.88 -0.86
N PRO A 44 -4.90 0.20 -0.58
CA PRO A 44 -5.63 0.34 0.68
C PRO A 44 -6.52 -0.86 1.05
N ASN A 45 -7.26 -1.38 0.07
CA ASN A 45 -8.17 -2.50 0.31
C ASN A 45 -7.40 -3.79 0.61
N VAL A 46 -6.26 -3.98 -0.06
CA VAL A 46 -5.40 -5.14 0.16
C VAL A 46 -4.72 -5.05 1.53
N CYS A 47 -4.22 -3.87 1.93
CA CYS A 47 -3.71 -3.64 3.28
C CYS A 47 -4.76 -3.96 4.35
N GLU A 48 -5.99 -3.45 4.21
CA GLU A 48 -7.08 -3.76 5.14
C GLU A 48 -7.40 -5.25 5.20
N HIS A 49 -7.46 -5.93 4.06
CA HIS A 49 -7.72 -7.36 3.98
C HIS A 49 -6.67 -8.18 4.74
N PHE A 50 -5.39 -7.82 4.61
CA PHE A 50 -4.27 -8.51 5.27
C PHE A 50 -3.91 -7.94 6.65
N LYS A 51 -4.67 -6.95 7.15
CA LYS A 51 -4.40 -6.24 8.41
C LYS A 51 -2.99 -5.64 8.47
N VAL A 52 -2.56 -5.05 7.36
CA VAL A 52 -1.32 -4.28 7.27
C VAL A 52 -1.68 -2.82 7.55
N ASP A 53 -0.96 -2.18 8.47
CA ASP A 53 -1.17 -0.74 8.74
C ASP A 53 -0.82 0.09 7.50
N TRP A 54 -1.62 1.10 7.24
CA TRP A 54 -1.43 1.98 6.10
C TRP A 54 -2.02 3.36 6.37
N THR A 55 -1.52 4.35 5.63
CA THR A 55 -2.01 5.74 5.69
C THR A 55 -1.75 6.45 4.36
N ASN A 56 -2.35 7.63 4.19
CA ASN A 56 -1.96 8.56 3.14
C ASN A 56 -0.77 9.43 3.60
N LEU A 57 -0.23 10.24 2.68
CA LEU A 57 0.91 11.11 2.99
C LEU A 57 0.60 12.07 4.16
N GLU A 58 -0.56 12.72 4.15
CA GLU A 58 -0.98 13.64 5.21
C GLU A 58 -1.03 12.95 6.58
N GLY A 59 -1.71 11.81 6.68
CA GLY A 59 -1.77 11.06 7.94
C GLY A 59 -0.43 10.49 8.37
N PHE A 60 0.50 10.24 7.44
CA PHE A 60 1.88 9.92 7.80
C PHE A 60 2.59 11.14 8.45
N MET A 61 2.46 12.32 7.85
CA MET A 61 3.05 13.55 8.37
C MET A 61 2.51 13.90 9.77
N GLU A 62 1.22 13.70 10.00
CA GLU A 62 0.58 13.89 11.32
C GLU A 62 1.12 12.91 12.37
N ARG A 63 1.26 11.62 12.01
CA ARG A 63 1.77 10.57 12.92
C ARG A 63 3.22 10.84 13.35
N GLU A 64 4.03 11.39 12.45
CA GLU A 64 5.46 11.65 12.68
C GLU A 64 5.74 13.06 13.25
N ASP A 65 4.70 13.84 13.61
CA ASP A 65 4.82 15.24 14.09
C ASP A 65 5.74 16.10 13.21
N TRP A 66 5.59 16.00 11.89
CA TRP A 66 6.40 16.79 10.96
C TRP A 66 6.11 18.29 11.11
N ARG A 67 7.19 19.08 11.27
CA ARG A 67 7.14 20.55 11.35
C ARG A 67 8.00 21.14 10.24
N PHE A 68 7.46 22.13 9.55
CA PHE A 68 8.11 22.86 8.45
C PHE A 68 8.28 24.33 8.81
#